data_AF-A0A847N5N9-F1
#
_entry.id   AF-A0A847N5N9-F1
#
_cell.length_a   1.000
_cell.length_b   1.000
_cell.length_c   1.000
_cell.angle_alpha   90.00
_cell.angle_beta   90.00
_cell.angle_gamma   90.00
#
_symmetry.space_group_name_H-M   'P 1'
#
loop_
_entity.id
_entity.type
_entity.pdbx_description
1 polymer ?
#
loop_
_entity_poly.entity_id
_entity_poly.type
_entity_poly.pdbx_seq_one_letter_code
_entity_poly.pdbx_strand_id
1 'polypeptide(L)'
;MKTKFLDELKGYLEEKNIKQEDIEEILQDYKEFYEGYEEKGLSEKEIIKKLGSVQEVYNNIKYTLRRREIEKSWQKKLLSATPILSTIIFVLIGSLTKVWHPTWLVFLMVPIMGILFNGKKTSHKIIGVMPFILLASFLLIIEYTKVWYPTVLIFILIPVVAIMFSRKDIQTKIIGVTPFIATIFFILIGHYTKTWHPTWLVFLAIPLVGILIPKKSSQHK
;
A
#
# COMPACT_ATOMS: atom_id res chain seq x y z
N MET A 1 -32.11 3.98 4.43
CA MET A 1 -32.00 5.42 4.07
C MET A 1 -30.55 5.92 3.98
N LYS A 2 -29.55 5.03 4.10
CA LYS A 2 -28.12 5.28 3.83
C LYS A 2 -27.81 6.02 2.52
N THR A 3 -28.47 5.62 1.42
CA THR A 3 -28.32 6.28 0.12
C THR A 3 -28.83 7.72 0.15
N LYS A 4 -30.00 7.96 0.75
CA LYS A 4 -30.63 9.29 0.80
C LYS A 4 -29.74 10.35 1.46
N PHE A 5 -29.13 10.06 2.61
CA PHE A 5 -28.21 11.01 3.26
C PHE A 5 -26.95 11.28 2.42
N LEU A 6 -26.36 10.24 1.84
CA LEU A 6 -25.17 10.38 1.00
C LEU A 6 -25.48 11.14 -0.30
N ASP A 7 -26.66 10.92 -0.88
CA ASP A 7 -27.13 11.62 -2.08
C ASP A 7 -27.41 13.10 -1.78
N GLU A 8 -28.01 13.42 -0.63
CA GLU A 8 -28.21 14.80 -0.17
C GLU A 8 -26.87 15.51 0.10
N LEU A 9 -25.93 14.82 0.74
CA LEU A 9 -24.58 15.34 0.97
C LEU A 9 -23.85 15.59 -0.35
N LYS A 10 -23.94 14.66 -1.30
CA LYS A 10 -23.37 14.81 -2.64
C LYS A 10 -23.92 16.06 -3.33
N GLY A 11 -25.25 16.19 -3.40
CA GLY A 11 -25.90 17.33 -4.05
C GLY A 11 -25.49 18.67 -3.44
N TYR A 12 -25.38 18.74 -2.11
CA TYR A 12 -24.93 19.96 -1.44
C TYR A 12 -23.45 20.30 -1.72
N LEU A 13 -22.58 19.29 -1.80
CA LEU A 13 -21.16 19.51 -2.16
C LEU A 13 -21.00 19.95 -3.62
N GLU A 14 -21.82 19.41 -4.54
CA GLU A 14 -21.88 19.83 -5.94
C GLU A 14 -22.36 21.29 -6.05
N GLU A 15 -23.38 21.68 -5.29
CA GLU A 15 -23.86 23.07 -5.22
C GLU A 15 -22.76 24.05 -4.76
N LYS A 16 -21.87 23.61 -3.87
CA LYS A 16 -20.71 24.40 -3.40
C LYS A 16 -19.50 24.35 -4.35
N ASN A 17 -19.65 23.81 -5.56
CA ASN A 17 -18.59 23.68 -6.57
C ASN A 17 -17.34 22.95 -6.06
N ILE A 18 -17.52 21.97 -5.17
CA ILE A 18 -16.41 21.11 -4.73
C ILE A 18 -16.03 20.18 -5.88
N LYS A 19 -14.72 19.93 -6.05
CA LYS A 19 -14.22 19.06 -7.11
C LYS A 19 -14.74 17.63 -6.92
N GLN A 20 -15.14 16.97 -8.01
CA GLN A 20 -15.66 15.60 -7.97
C GLN A 20 -14.70 14.61 -7.26
N GLU A 21 -13.38 14.75 -7.48
CA GLU A 21 -12.35 13.95 -6.77
C GLU A 21 -12.46 14.06 -5.23
N ASP A 22 -12.81 15.22 -4.69
CA ASP A 22 -12.95 15.44 -3.25
C ASP A 22 -14.34 15.00 -2.75
N ILE A 23 -15.38 15.12 -3.57
CA ILE A 23 -16.73 14.64 -3.26
C ILE A 23 -16.73 13.12 -3.06
N GLU A 24 -16.13 12.37 -3.98
CA GLU A 24 -16.04 10.91 -3.90
C GLU A 24 -15.31 10.45 -2.62
N GLU A 25 -14.20 11.11 -2.28
CA GLU A 25 -13.42 10.81 -1.07
C GLU A 25 -14.23 11.09 0.22
N ILE A 26 -14.94 12.23 0.28
CA ILE A 26 -15.80 12.57 1.41
C ILE A 26 -16.96 11.57 1.54
N LEU A 27 -17.63 11.23 0.44
CA LEU A 27 -18.73 10.26 0.46
C LEU A 27 -18.26 8.89 0.91
N GLN A 28 -17.05 8.49 0.53
CA GLN A 28 -16.44 7.25 1.00
C GLN A 28 -16.16 7.30 2.52
N ASP A 29 -15.56 8.38 3.03
CA ASP A 29 -15.31 8.54 4.47
C ASP A 29 -16.62 8.49 5.28
N TYR A 30 -17.65 9.22 4.84
CA TYR A 30 -18.97 9.23 5.48
C TYR A 30 -19.71 7.90 5.34
N LYS A 31 -19.50 7.16 4.25
CA LYS A 31 -20.00 5.80 4.10
C LYS A 31 -19.34 4.85 5.11
N GLU A 32 -18.02 4.92 5.30
CA GLU A 32 -17.30 4.14 6.32
C GLU A 32 -17.81 4.48 7.74
N PHE A 33 -18.06 5.76 8.04
CA PHE A 33 -18.63 6.16 9.33
C PHE A 33 -20.05 5.63 9.53
N TYR A 34 -20.90 5.74 8.51
CA TYR A 34 -22.26 5.23 8.57
C TYR A 34 -22.28 3.72 8.85
N GLU A 35 -21.49 2.95 8.08
CA GLU A 35 -21.34 1.50 8.27
C GLU A 35 -20.81 1.16 9.67
N GLY A 36 -19.83 1.92 10.18
CA GLY A 36 -19.28 1.71 11.52
C GLY A 36 -20.27 2.02 12.67
N TYR A 37 -21.27 2.88 12.45
CA TYR A 37 -22.35 3.08 13.43
C TYR A 37 -23.46 2.04 13.29
N GLU A 38 -23.74 1.59 12.07
CA GLU A 38 -24.67 0.51 11.77
C GLU A 38 -24.20 -0.82 12.40
N GLU A 39 -22.91 -1.14 12.28
CA GLU A 39 -22.29 -2.32 12.92
C GLU A 39 -22.37 -2.28 14.45
N LYS A 40 -22.46 -1.09 15.05
CA LYS A 40 -22.64 -0.91 16.50
C LYS A 40 -24.09 -1.00 16.94
N GLY A 41 -25.02 -1.29 16.02
CA GLY A 41 -26.45 -1.43 16.29
C GLY A 41 -27.17 -0.10 16.56
N LEU A 42 -26.61 1.04 16.15
CA LEU A 42 -27.30 2.33 16.30
C LEU A 42 -28.47 2.44 15.32
N SER A 43 -29.56 3.08 15.76
CA SER A 43 -30.69 3.36 14.89
C SER A 43 -30.36 4.48 13.89
N GLU A 44 -30.95 4.45 12.69
CA GLU A 44 -30.66 5.44 11.62
C GLU A 44 -30.78 6.91 12.09
N LYS A 45 -31.75 7.21 12.97
CA LYS A 45 -31.93 8.57 13.53
C LYS A 45 -30.78 8.99 14.43
N GLU A 46 -30.22 8.07 15.21
CA GLU A 46 -29.06 8.31 16.06
C GLU A 46 -27.79 8.47 15.22
N ILE A 47 -27.67 7.71 14.13
CA ILE A 47 -26.56 7.84 13.18
C ILE A 47 -26.55 9.24 12.58
N ILE A 48 -27.68 9.74 12.07
CA ILE A 48 -27.78 11.10 11.50
C ILE A 48 -27.49 12.16 12.58
N LYS A 49 -27.99 12.00 13.81
CA LYS A 49 -27.70 12.91 14.92
C LYS A 49 -26.21 12.94 15.27
N LYS A 50 -25.49 11.82 15.10
CA LYS A 50 -24.03 11.74 15.33
C LYS A 50 -23.20 12.26 14.15
N LEU A 51 -23.65 12.04 12.92
CA LEU A 51 -22.97 12.52 11.72
C LEU A 51 -23.15 14.02 11.49
N GLY A 52 -24.27 14.58 11.95
CA GLY A 52 -24.65 15.98 11.74
C GLY A 52 -25.50 16.18 10.49
N SER A 53 -26.09 17.37 10.36
CA SER A 53 -26.79 17.77 9.13
C SER A 53 -25.80 17.97 7.97
N VAL A 54 -26.28 17.89 6.73
CA VAL A 54 -25.43 18.09 5.53
C VAL A 54 -24.68 19.43 5.56
N GLN A 55 -25.32 20.49 6.04
CA GLN A 55 -24.73 21.82 6.19
C GLN A 55 -23.66 21.86 7.27
N GLU A 56 -23.93 21.19 8.41
CA GLU A 56 -22.98 21.09 9.52
C GLU A 56 -21.75 20.28 9.14
N VAL A 57 -21.95 19.15 8.43
CA VAL A 57 -20.89 18.35 7.81
C VAL A 57 -20.01 19.24 6.93
N TYR A 58 -20.60 19.96 5.98
CA TYR A 58 -19.85 20.86 5.11
C TYR A 58 -19.07 21.93 5.88
N ASN A 59 -19.70 22.59 6.86
CA ASN A 59 -19.05 23.64 7.63
C ASN A 59 -17.84 23.10 8.42
N ASN A 60 -17.97 21.89 8.97
CA ASN A 60 -16.90 21.22 9.70
C ASN A 60 -15.73 20.82 8.79
N ILE A 61 -16.00 20.43 7.54
CA ILE A 61 -14.97 20.00 6.59
C ILE A 61 -14.49 21.10 5.63
N LYS A 62 -15.13 22.26 5.56
CA LYS A 62 -14.77 23.32 4.59
C LYS A 62 -13.31 23.73 4.68
N TYR A 63 -12.79 23.87 5.91
CA TYR A 63 -11.39 24.21 6.14
C TYR A 63 -10.45 23.07 5.73
N THR A 64 -10.83 21.82 5.99
CA THR A 64 -10.03 20.64 5.61
C THR A 64 -10.02 20.46 4.08
N LEU A 65 -11.15 20.73 3.41
CA LEU A 65 -11.26 20.72 1.94
C LEU A 65 -10.32 21.74 1.30
N ARG A 66 -10.32 22.99 1.78
CA ARG A 66 -9.43 24.03 1.26
C ARG A 66 -7.95 23.64 1.43
N ARG A 67 -7.59 23.08 2.59
CA ARG A 67 -6.22 22.60 2.83
C ARG A 67 -5.86 21.45 1.89
N ARG A 68 -6.76 20.47 1.72
CA ARG A 68 -6.59 19.32 0.82
C ARG A 68 -6.39 19.79 -0.63
N GLU A 69 -7.14 20.79 -1.08
CA GLU A 69 -6.99 21.36 -2.43
C GLU A 69 -5.58 21.93 -2.65
N ILE A 70 -5.07 22.71 -1.69
CA ILE A 70 -3.72 23.28 -1.75
C ILE A 70 -2.68 22.15 -1.79
N GLU A 71 -2.78 21.17 -0.89
CA GLU A 71 -1.88 20.02 -0.81
C GLU A 71 -1.87 19.19 -2.10
N LYS A 72 -3.07 18.83 -2.63
CA LYS A 72 -3.21 18.11 -3.91
C LYS A 72 -2.60 18.91 -5.06
N SER A 73 -2.70 20.24 -5.08
CA SER A 73 -2.09 21.05 -6.15
C SER A 73 -0.56 20.96 -6.16
N TRP A 74 0.09 21.02 -4.99
CA TRP A 74 1.53 20.89 -4.86
C TRP A 74 2.01 19.48 -5.20
N GLN A 75 1.28 18.46 -4.75
CA GLN A 75 1.55 17.06 -5.10
C GLN A 75 1.46 16.84 -6.62
N LYS A 76 0.43 17.37 -7.28
CA LYS A 76 0.28 17.30 -8.75
C LYS A 76 1.46 17.99 -9.46
N LYS A 77 1.89 19.18 -9.01
CA LYS A 77 3.07 19.87 -9.55
C LYS A 77 4.36 19.06 -9.39
N LEU A 78 4.59 18.48 -8.21
CA LEU A 78 5.77 17.64 -7.95
C LEU A 78 5.77 16.38 -8.82
N LEU A 79 4.62 15.72 -8.95
CA LEU A 79 4.48 14.52 -9.78
C LEU A 79 4.82 14.81 -11.25
N SER A 80 4.30 15.90 -11.79
CA SER A 80 4.60 16.35 -13.16
C SER A 80 6.06 16.77 -13.34
N ALA A 81 6.70 17.31 -12.31
CA ALA A 81 8.12 17.70 -12.35
C ALA A 81 9.09 16.53 -12.15
N THR A 82 8.62 15.39 -11.61
CA THR A 82 9.49 14.27 -11.22
C THR A 82 10.33 13.71 -12.39
N PRO A 83 9.79 13.47 -13.59
CA PRO A 83 10.60 12.97 -14.71
C PRO A 83 11.74 13.93 -15.12
N ILE A 84 11.46 15.23 -15.12
CA ILE A 84 12.44 16.27 -15.44
C ILE A 84 13.52 16.30 -14.36
N LEU A 85 13.12 16.28 -13.08
CA LEU A 85 14.05 16.25 -11.96
C LEU A 85 14.94 15.00 -11.98
N SER A 86 14.37 13.81 -12.23
CA SER A 86 15.13 12.57 -12.39
C SER A 86 16.15 12.66 -13.52
N THR A 87 15.80 13.29 -14.64
CA THR A 87 16.71 13.49 -15.78
C THR A 87 17.87 14.41 -15.43
N ILE A 88 17.59 15.54 -14.76
CA ILE A 88 18.62 16.48 -14.31
C ILE A 88 19.59 15.78 -13.35
N ILE A 89 19.08 15.05 -12.36
CA ILE A 89 19.91 14.30 -11.40
C ILE A 89 20.77 13.26 -12.13
N PHE A 90 20.18 12.49 -13.06
CA PHE A 90 20.90 11.49 -13.83
C PHE A 90 22.06 12.10 -14.65
N VAL A 91 21.82 13.19 -15.37
CA VAL A 91 22.83 13.88 -16.18
C VAL A 91 23.91 14.52 -15.31
N LEU A 92 23.55 15.14 -14.19
CA LEU A 92 24.52 15.73 -13.26
C LEU A 92 25.45 14.67 -12.68
N ILE A 93 24.90 13.56 -12.16
CA ILE A 93 25.72 12.47 -11.61
C ILE A 93 26.59 11.86 -12.72
N GLY A 94 26.02 11.54 -13.88
CA GLY A 94 26.75 10.92 -14.98
C GLY A 94 27.85 11.80 -15.56
N SER A 95 27.64 13.13 -15.62
CA SER A 95 28.65 14.06 -16.15
C SER A 95 29.78 14.32 -15.16
N LEU A 96 29.47 14.52 -13.88
CA LEU A 96 30.43 14.86 -12.81
C LEU A 96 31.27 13.65 -12.39
N THR A 97 30.65 12.48 -12.27
CA THR A 97 31.30 11.26 -11.74
C THR A 97 31.70 10.27 -12.84
N LYS A 98 31.24 10.46 -14.08
CA LYS A 98 31.34 9.49 -15.19
C LYS A 98 30.62 8.16 -14.93
N VAL A 99 29.86 8.04 -13.85
CA VAL A 99 29.08 6.86 -13.49
C VAL A 99 27.67 6.97 -14.07
N TRP A 100 27.43 6.29 -15.18
CA TRP A 100 26.12 6.19 -15.82
C TRP A 100 25.30 4.99 -15.32
N HIS A 101 26.02 3.90 -15.01
CA HIS A 101 25.47 2.69 -14.41
C HIS A 101 26.01 2.57 -12.98
N PRO A 102 25.17 2.39 -11.94
CA PRO A 102 23.72 2.12 -11.95
C PRO A 102 22.84 3.37 -11.81
N THR A 103 23.35 4.57 -12.11
CA THR A 103 22.70 5.88 -11.88
C THR A 103 21.30 6.01 -12.48
N TRP A 104 20.98 5.28 -13.55
CA TRP A 104 19.63 5.25 -14.14
C TRP A 104 18.53 4.83 -13.14
N LEU A 105 18.87 4.17 -12.03
CA LEU A 105 17.92 3.83 -10.95
C LEU A 105 17.20 5.06 -10.38
N VAL A 106 17.74 6.28 -10.56
CA VAL A 106 17.07 7.54 -10.20
C VAL A 106 15.70 7.69 -10.89
N PHE A 107 15.50 7.09 -12.07
CA PHE A 107 14.20 7.12 -12.75
C PHE A 107 13.09 6.34 -12.00
N LEU A 108 13.44 5.45 -11.07
CA LEU A 108 12.45 4.81 -10.19
C LEU A 108 11.75 5.81 -9.27
N MET A 109 12.28 7.03 -9.10
CA MET A 109 11.58 8.10 -8.40
C MET A 109 10.22 8.43 -9.03
N VAL A 110 10.07 8.28 -10.36
CA VAL A 110 8.81 8.60 -11.07
C VAL A 110 7.64 7.76 -10.57
N PRO A 111 7.66 6.41 -10.66
CA PRO A 111 6.58 5.59 -10.13
C PRO A 111 6.47 5.68 -8.59
N ILE A 112 7.58 5.83 -7.87
CA ILE A 112 7.57 5.98 -6.41
C ILE A 112 6.79 7.24 -6.00
N MET A 113 7.05 8.39 -6.62
CA MET A 113 6.31 9.64 -6.34
C MET A 113 4.82 9.49 -6.64
N GLY A 114 4.48 8.81 -7.75
CA GLY A 114 3.09 8.50 -8.07
C GLY A 114 2.39 7.72 -6.96
N ILE A 115 3.06 6.72 -6.38
CA ILE A 115 2.51 5.90 -5.30
C ILE A 115 2.43 6.67 -3.98
N LEU A 116 3.45 7.48 -3.67
CA LEU A 116 3.49 8.28 -2.44
C LEU A 116 2.39 9.33 -2.39
N PHE A 117 2.01 9.89 -3.54
CA PHE A 117 0.98 10.93 -3.65
C PHE A 117 -0.41 10.42 -4.07
N ASN A 118 -0.62 9.10 -4.19
CA ASN A 118 -1.91 8.50 -4.60
C ASN A 118 -3.02 8.57 -3.52
N GLY A 119 -2.92 9.42 -2.48
CA GLY A 119 -3.94 9.57 -1.42
C GLY A 119 -4.20 8.35 -0.52
N LYS A 120 -3.71 7.15 -0.84
CA LYS A 120 -3.98 5.90 -0.10
C LYS A 120 -3.33 5.89 1.30
N LYS A 121 -3.86 5.05 2.20
CA LYS A 121 -3.29 4.82 3.55
C LYS A 121 -1.81 4.41 3.48
N THR A 122 -1.01 4.80 4.47
CA THR A 122 0.45 4.57 4.52
C THR A 122 0.84 3.10 4.29
N SER A 123 0.06 2.15 4.81
CA SER A 123 0.29 0.71 4.57
C SER A 123 0.27 0.34 3.08
N HIS A 124 -0.67 0.88 2.31
CA HIS A 124 -0.74 0.64 0.86
C HIS A 124 0.39 1.33 0.12
N LYS A 125 0.86 2.50 0.59
CA LYS A 125 2.02 3.17 0.02
C LYS A 125 3.27 2.32 0.18
N ILE A 126 3.50 1.76 1.37
CA ILE A 126 4.64 0.87 1.65
C ILE A 126 4.59 -0.33 0.68
N ILE A 127 3.46 -1.03 0.60
CA ILE A 127 3.29 -2.20 -0.29
C ILE A 127 3.55 -1.82 -1.76
N GLY A 128 3.07 -0.67 -2.21
CA GLY A 128 3.26 -0.21 -3.59
C GLY A 128 4.70 0.19 -3.91
N VAL A 129 5.44 0.78 -2.96
CA VAL A 129 6.83 1.21 -3.16
C VAL A 129 7.82 0.03 -3.11
N MET A 130 7.49 -1.05 -2.39
CA MET A 130 8.37 -2.21 -2.19
C MET A 130 8.96 -2.81 -3.48
N PRO A 131 8.21 -3.07 -4.56
CA PRO A 131 8.77 -3.62 -5.79
C PRO A 131 9.90 -2.76 -6.38
N PHE A 132 9.81 -1.44 -6.28
CA PHE A 132 10.82 -0.52 -6.81
C PHE A 132 12.08 -0.50 -5.95
N ILE A 133 11.92 -0.51 -4.61
CA ILE A 133 13.04 -0.62 -3.69
C ILE A 133 13.78 -1.94 -3.90
N LEU A 134 13.03 -3.06 -3.95
CA LEU A 134 13.62 -4.39 -4.10
C LEU A 134 14.26 -4.58 -5.48
N LEU A 135 13.69 -4.00 -6.54
CA LEU A 135 14.31 -3.95 -7.86
C LEU A 135 15.63 -3.18 -7.83
N ALA A 136 15.67 -1.99 -7.21
CA ALA A 136 16.90 -1.22 -7.08
C ALA A 136 17.96 -2.00 -6.29
N SER A 137 17.60 -2.58 -5.15
CA SER A 137 18.50 -3.42 -4.34
C SER A 137 19.01 -4.63 -5.13
N PHE A 138 18.15 -5.34 -5.84
CA PHE A 138 18.49 -6.49 -6.68
C PHE A 138 19.53 -6.11 -7.75
N LEU A 139 19.31 -5.01 -8.46
CA LEU A 139 20.21 -4.55 -9.52
C LEU A 139 21.57 -4.09 -8.98
N LEU A 140 21.58 -3.38 -7.84
CA LEU A 140 22.82 -2.98 -7.18
C LEU A 140 23.61 -4.22 -6.73
N ILE A 141 22.97 -5.19 -6.08
CA ILE A 141 23.64 -6.41 -5.61
C ILE A 141 24.24 -7.17 -6.79
N ILE A 142 23.49 -7.36 -7.87
CA ILE A 142 24.01 -8.05 -9.06
C ILE A 142 25.17 -7.28 -9.66
N GLU A 143 25.12 -5.96 -9.72
CA GLU A 143 26.19 -5.18 -10.32
C GLU A 143 27.51 -5.34 -9.56
N TYR A 144 27.48 -5.31 -8.23
CA TYR A 144 28.68 -5.40 -7.40
C TYR A 144 29.17 -6.83 -7.14
N THR A 145 28.25 -7.80 -7.02
CA THR A 145 28.61 -9.17 -6.62
C THR A 145 28.65 -10.14 -7.79
N LYS A 146 28.00 -9.81 -8.91
CA LYS A 146 27.72 -10.71 -10.04
C LYS A 146 27.00 -12.02 -9.64
N VAL A 147 26.44 -12.08 -8.42
CA VAL A 147 25.67 -13.21 -7.92
C VAL A 147 24.20 -13.01 -8.29
N TRP A 148 23.71 -13.78 -9.26
CA TRP A 148 22.34 -13.65 -9.76
C TRP A 148 21.33 -14.48 -8.97
N TYR A 149 21.65 -15.75 -8.72
CA TYR A 149 20.68 -16.75 -8.29
C TYR A 149 20.06 -16.50 -6.89
N PRO A 150 20.83 -16.44 -5.78
CA PRO A 150 20.23 -16.19 -4.46
C PRO A 150 19.64 -14.78 -4.33
N THR A 151 20.10 -13.83 -5.14
CA THR A 151 19.64 -12.43 -5.10
C THR A 151 18.18 -12.30 -5.54
N VAL A 152 17.67 -13.19 -6.40
CA VAL A 152 16.25 -13.23 -6.81
C VAL A 152 15.32 -13.45 -5.62
N LEU A 153 15.78 -14.08 -4.53
CA LEU A 153 14.99 -14.33 -3.32
C LEU A 153 14.50 -13.03 -2.67
N ILE A 154 15.15 -11.89 -2.93
CA ILE A 154 14.73 -10.58 -2.41
C ILE A 154 13.30 -10.24 -2.84
N PHE A 155 12.85 -10.67 -4.03
CA PHE A 155 11.48 -10.42 -4.50
C PHE A 155 10.40 -11.16 -3.70
N ILE A 156 10.76 -12.22 -2.97
CA ILE A 156 9.83 -12.91 -2.04
C ILE A 156 9.39 -11.96 -0.91
N LEU A 157 10.15 -10.89 -0.62
CA LEU A 157 9.75 -9.89 0.36
C LEU A 157 8.48 -9.11 -0.06
N ILE A 158 8.16 -9.01 -1.35
CA ILE A 158 6.95 -8.31 -1.83
C ILE A 158 5.67 -8.93 -1.22
N PRO A 159 5.36 -10.22 -1.44
CA PRO A 159 4.17 -10.83 -0.85
C PRO A 159 4.25 -10.92 0.67
N VAL A 160 5.45 -11.10 1.26
CA VAL A 160 5.62 -11.11 2.72
C VAL A 160 5.21 -9.78 3.34
N VAL A 161 5.70 -8.65 2.82
CA VAL A 161 5.30 -7.32 3.31
C VAL A 161 3.80 -7.10 3.10
N ALA A 162 3.25 -7.50 1.94
CA ALA A 162 1.81 -7.38 1.68
C ALA A 162 0.96 -8.15 2.72
N ILE A 163 1.37 -9.35 3.12
CA ILE A 163 0.68 -10.15 4.15
C ILE A 163 0.86 -9.52 5.54
N MET A 164 2.06 -9.06 5.87
CA MET A 164 2.35 -8.45 7.18
C MET A 164 1.54 -7.17 7.43
N PHE A 165 1.33 -6.37 6.40
CA PHE A 165 0.52 -5.14 6.46
C PHE A 165 -0.99 -5.37 6.23
N SER A 166 -1.42 -6.61 5.98
CA SER A 166 -2.84 -6.95 5.89
C SER A 166 -3.55 -6.78 7.24
N ARG A 167 -4.87 -6.50 7.22
CA ARG A 167 -5.71 -6.41 8.42
C ARG A 167 -6.12 -7.78 9.00
N LYS A 168 -5.34 -8.82 8.69
CA LYS A 168 -5.59 -10.17 9.22
C LYS A 168 -5.00 -10.31 10.62
N ASP A 169 -5.50 -11.27 11.38
CA ASP A 169 -4.93 -11.65 12.67
C ASP A 169 -3.51 -12.24 12.48
N ILE A 170 -2.73 -12.23 13.56
CA ILE A 170 -1.34 -12.69 13.53
C ILE A 170 -1.20 -14.15 13.09
N GLN A 171 -2.18 -15.00 13.40
CA GLN A 171 -2.14 -16.43 13.06
C GLN A 171 -2.26 -16.60 11.55
N THR A 172 -3.25 -15.94 10.93
CA THR A 172 -3.42 -15.96 9.49
C THR A 172 -2.22 -15.34 8.75
N LYS A 173 -1.55 -14.34 9.35
CA LYS A 173 -0.30 -13.79 8.81
C LYS A 173 0.83 -14.81 8.82
N ILE A 174 1.03 -15.51 9.95
CA ILE A 174 2.06 -16.56 10.08
C ILE A 174 1.83 -17.64 9.02
N ILE A 175 0.61 -18.18 8.93
CA ILE A 175 0.24 -19.20 7.93
C ILE A 175 0.51 -18.71 6.50
N GLY A 176 0.20 -17.44 6.21
CA GLY A 176 0.43 -16.84 4.89
C GLY A 176 1.92 -16.64 4.56
N VAL A 177 2.77 -16.39 5.55
CA VAL A 177 4.22 -16.18 5.35
C VAL A 177 4.99 -17.50 5.25
N THR A 178 4.50 -18.58 5.86
CA THR A 178 5.14 -19.92 5.83
C THR A 178 5.58 -20.42 4.46
N PRO A 179 4.76 -20.38 3.37
CA PRO A 179 5.21 -20.86 2.06
C PRO A 179 6.40 -20.07 1.50
N PHE A 180 6.52 -18.79 1.81
CA PHE A 180 7.63 -17.94 1.37
C PHE A 180 8.92 -18.28 2.13
N ILE A 181 8.83 -18.51 3.44
CA ILE A 181 9.94 -19.00 4.25
C ILE A 181 10.40 -20.37 3.75
N ALA A 182 9.46 -21.30 3.52
CA ALA A 182 9.76 -22.63 3.00
C ALA A 182 10.47 -22.57 1.64
N THR A 183 10.03 -21.67 0.75
CA THR A 183 10.66 -21.44 -0.56
C THR A 183 12.09 -20.93 -0.43
N ILE A 184 12.35 -20.00 0.49
CA ILE A 184 13.72 -19.50 0.76
C ILE A 184 14.63 -20.65 1.19
N PHE A 185 14.21 -21.44 2.18
CA PHE A 185 14.99 -22.59 2.65
C PHE A 185 15.19 -23.63 1.54
N PHE A 186 14.15 -23.93 0.76
CA PHE A 186 14.23 -24.88 -0.35
C PHE A 186 15.28 -24.46 -1.39
N ILE A 187 15.24 -23.18 -1.80
CA ILE A 187 16.16 -22.64 -2.80
C ILE A 187 17.59 -22.58 -2.26
N LEU A 188 17.79 -22.12 -1.01
CA LEU A 188 19.13 -22.01 -0.42
C LEU A 188 19.78 -23.38 -0.22
N ILE A 189 19.08 -24.32 0.43
CA ILE A 189 19.61 -25.67 0.65
C ILE A 189 19.88 -26.35 -0.69
N GLY A 190 18.90 -26.39 -1.60
CA GLY A 190 19.06 -27.01 -2.92
C GLY A 190 20.23 -26.42 -3.72
N HIS A 191 20.48 -25.10 -3.61
CA HIS A 191 21.58 -24.45 -4.30
C HIS A 191 22.96 -24.84 -3.74
N TYR A 192 23.12 -24.81 -2.41
CA TYR A 192 24.42 -25.02 -1.74
C TYR A 192 24.78 -26.49 -1.59
N THR A 193 23.80 -27.37 -1.31
CA THR A 193 24.07 -28.80 -1.08
C THR A 193 23.83 -29.66 -2.32
N LYS A 194 23.20 -29.10 -3.38
CA LYS A 194 22.72 -29.84 -4.57
C LYS A 194 21.70 -30.94 -4.26
N THR A 195 21.20 -31.02 -3.03
CA THR A 195 20.22 -32.03 -2.63
C THR A 195 18.80 -31.45 -2.72
N TRP A 196 18.19 -31.50 -3.89
CA TRP A 196 16.80 -31.03 -4.09
C TRP A 196 15.76 -32.02 -3.55
N HIS A 197 16.03 -33.32 -3.72
CA HIS A 197 15.10 -34.40 -3.38
C HIS A 197 14.78 -34.60 -1.90
N PRO A 198 15.67 -34.38 -0.92
CA PRO A 198 15.24 -34.40 0.48
C PRO A 198 14.65 -33.04 0.91
N THR A 199 15.04 -31.96 0.25
CA THR A 199 14.75 -30.59 0.70
C THR A 199 13.28 -30.18 0.52
N TRP A 200 12.53 -30.80 -0.40
CA TRP A 200 11.09 -30.51 -0.53
C TRP A 200 10.30 -30.77 0.76
N LEU A 201 10.83 -31.59 1.69
CA LEU A 201 10.23 -31.81 3.01
C LEU A 201 10.00 -30.52 3.79
N VAL A 202 10.76 -29.46 3.52
CA VAL A 202 10.54 -28.13 4.11
C VAL A 202 9.12 -27.59 3.83
N PHE A 203 8.50 -27.95 2.71
CA PHE A 203 7.13 -27.53 2.40
C PHE A 203 6.07 -28.18 3.31
N LEU A 204 6.39 -29.26 4.01
CA LEU A 204 5.51 -29.83 5.04
C LEU A 204 5.28 -28.86 6.22
N ALA A 205 6.14 -27.84 6.38
CA ALA A 205 5.90 -26.77 7.34
C ALA A 205 4.57 -26.03 7.08
N ILE A 206 4.11 -25.94 5.82
CA ILE A 206 2.87 -25.22 5.47
C ILE A 206 1.63 -25.86 6.13
N PRO A 207 1.32 -27.16 5.89
CA PRO A 207 0.19 -27.80 6.57
C PRO A 207 0.41 -27.90 8.08
N LEU A 208 1.64 -28.15 8.55
CA LEU A 208 1.94 -28.24 9.98
C LEU A 208 1.62 -26.94 10.72
N VAL A 209 2.09 -25.80 10.21
CA VAL A 209 1.79 -24.48 10.80
C VAL A 209 0.29 -24.19 10.75
N GLY A 210 -0.39 -24.57 9.65
CA GLY A 210 -1.84 -24.42 9.52
C GLY A 210 -2.63 -25.22 10.57
N ILE A 211 -2.17 -26.41 10.94
CA ILE A 211 -2.80 -27.26 11.96
C ILE A 211 -2.47 -26.77 13.38
N LEU A 212 -1.20 -26.42 13.64
CA LEU A 212 -0.71 -26.05 14.96
C LEU A 212 -1.23 -24.69 15.44
N ILE A 213 -1.57 -23.79 14.52
CA ILE A 213 -2.06 -22.45 14.86
C ILE A 213 -3.57 -22.40 14.63
N PRO A 214 -4.39 -22.63 15.67
CA PRO A 214 -5.84 -22.63 15.54
C PRO A 214 -6.31 -21.21 15.19
N LYS A 215 -7.02 -21.07 14.07
CA LYS A 215 -7.60 -19.80 13.64
C LYS A 215 -8.59 -19.30 14.69
N LYS A 216 -8.35 -18.12 15.24
CA LYS A 216 -9.31 -17.43 16.12
C LYS A 216 -10.61 -17.21 15.31
N SER A 217 -11.66 -17.97 15.62
CA SER A 217 -12.99 -17.70 15.06
C SER A 217 -13.36 -16.27 15.45
N SER A 218 -13.61 -15.39 14.49
CA SER A 218 -14.22 -14.09 14.76
C SER A 218 -15.59 -14.38 15.39
N GLN A 219 -15.67 -14.31 16.71
CA GLN A 219 -16.94 -14.37 17.40
C GLN A 219 -17.73 -13.14 16.96
N HIS A 220 -18.80 -13.37 16.19
CA HIS A 220 -19.93 -12.46 16.13
C HIS A 220 -20.37 -12.18 17.57
N LYS A 221 -20.20 -10.93 18.00
CA LYS A 221 -20.94 -10.32 19.10
C LYS A 221 -21.28 -8.90 18.68
#